data_AF-A0A3S0BUU1-F1
#
_entry.id   AF-A0A3S0BUU1-F1
#
_cell.length_a   1.000
_cell.length_b   1.000
_cell.length_c   1.000
_cell.angle_alpha   90.00
_cell.angle_beta   90.00
_cell.angle_gamma   90.00
#
_symmetry.space_group_name_H-M   'P 1'
#
loop_
_entity.id
_entity.type
_entity.pdbx_description
1 polymer ?
#
loop_
_entity_poly.entity_id
_entity_poly.type
_entity_poly.pdbx_seq_one_letter_code
_entity_poly.pdbx_strand_id
1 'polypeptide(L)'
;MLRELFGEPKRVDSGVLLEALSAIRAFLTHLESRKTEGASAAEVTVIHRQIIWSKGFIDALDELEQSIFCCERFGDPIRKSFLEDMTTHETEEYQRFVYFFKNAFIRIFSILDKLGTFMNDLFQLKTETYKSRYSYFTVLRLMHDRHHHGALETQLYGLKMDYKPAMDRLRNLRNMEIHYINAEMLDDLMQKEPLFGGRIHIENVQANLDDIQKGFEMVCRTLSVAFSYFSVSRAKG
;
A
#
# COMPACT_ATOMS: atom_id res chain seq x y z
N MET A 1 -11.83 0.48 -13.60
CA MET A 1 -12.17 1.90 -13.76
C MET A 1 -11.15 2.60 -14.64
N LEU A 2 -9.84 2.60 -14.34
CA LEU A 2 -8.85 3.29 -15.18
C LEU A 2 -8.50 2.59 -16.51
N ARG A 3 -8.56 1.25 -16.57
CA ARG A 3 -8.34 0.47 -17.81
C ARG A 3 -9.29 0.85 -18.95
N GLU A 4 -10.51 1.27 -18.62
CA GLU A 4 -11.50 1.75 -19.59
C GLU A 4 -11.04 3.01 -20.32
N LEU A 5 -10.21 3.86 -19.68
CA LEU A 5 -9.61 5.03 -20.32
C LEU A 5 -8.64 4.66 -21.46
N PHE A 6 -8.16 3.41 -21.48
CA PHE A 6 -7.27 2.86 -22.50
C PHE A 6 -8.00 1.91 -23.46
N GLY A 7 -9.34 1.81 -23.35
CA GLY A 7 -10.13 0.84 -24.12
C GLY A 7 -9.85 -0.62 -23.74
N GLU A 8 -9.25 -0.86 -22.58
CA GLU A 8 -8.93 -2.20 -22.09
C GLU A 8 -10.06 -2.74 -21.19
N PRO A 9 -10.33 -4.06 -21.23
CA PRO A 9 -11.33 -4.67 -20.35
C PRO A 9 -10.90 -4.58 -18.88
N LYS A 10 -11.87 -4.78 -17.98
CA LYS A 10 -11.57 -4.91 -16.55
C LYS A 10 -10.57 -6.06 -16.33
N ARG A 11 -9.59 -5.83 -15.45
CA ARG A 11 -8.63 -6.82 -15.01
C ARG A 11 -9.33 -8.10 -14.53
N VAL A 12 -8.76 -9.24 -14.86
CA VAL A 12 -9.06 -10.52 -14.19
C VAL A 12 -8.10 -10.71 -13.01
N ASP A 13 -8.64 -10.86 -11.80
CA ASP A 13 -7.86 -11.12 -10.59
C ASP A 13 -6.96 -12.36 -10.78
N SER A 14 -5.65 -12.21 -10.57
CA SER A 14 -4.68 -13.30 -10.71
C SER A 14 -3.49 -13.11 -9.76
N GLY A 15 -2.70 -14.18 -9.59
CA GLY A 15 -1.48 -14.18 -8.76
C GLY A 15 -1.72 -13.73 -7.31
N VAL A 16 -0.75 -13.00 -6.76
CA VAL A 16 -0.78 -12.51 -5.37
C VAL A 16 -2.00 -11.64 -5.05
N LEU A 17 -2.54 -10.93 -6.04
CA LEU A 17 -3.73 -10.11 -5.86
C LEU A 17 -4.97 -10.98 -5.64
N LEU A 18 -5.14 -12.04 -6.43
CA LEU A 18 -6.24 -12.99 -6.24
C LEU A 18 -6.15 -13.67 -4.88
N GLU A 19 -4.94 -14.06 -4.45
CA GLU A 19 -4.71 -14.66 -3.13
C GLU A 19 -5.14 -13.71 -2.01
N ALA A 20 -4.70 -12.45 -2.06
CA ALA A 20 -5.06 -11.43 -1.07
C ALA A 20 -6.58 -11.18 -1.03
N LEU A 21 -7.21 -10.99 -2.19
CA LEU A 21 -8.65 -10.77 -2.30
C LEU A 21 -9.46 -11.98 -1.81
N SER A 22 -8.99 -13.19 -2.11
CA SER A 22 -9.64 -14.43 -1.65
C SER A 22 -9.56 -14.57 -0.14
N ALA A 23 -8.40 -14.28 0.47
CA ALA A 23 -8.23 -14.30 1.92
C ALA A 23 -9.16 -13.29 2.62
N ILE A 24 -9.26 -12.06 2.08
CA ILE A 24 -10.18 -11.04 2.61
C ILE A 24 -11.64 -11.48 2.48
N ARG A 25 -12.03 -12.02 1.32
CA ARG A 25 -13.40 -12.51 1.07
C ARG A 25 -13.76 -13.68 2.00
N ALA A 26 -12.84 -14.61 2.22
CA ALA A 26 -13.04 -15.72 3.15
C ALA A 26 -13.29 -15.22 4.59
N PHE A 27 -12.49 -14.24 5.04
CA PHE A 27 -12.71 -13.61 6.34
C PHE A 27 -14.05 -12.89 6.44
N LEU A 28 -14.48 -12.19 5.37
CA LEU A 28 -15.79 -11.55 5.29
C LEU A 28 -16.94 -12.56 5.43
N THR A 29 -16.88 -13.68 4.71
CA THR A 29 -17.87 -14.75 4.81
C THR A 29 -17.95 -15.30 6.23
N HIS A 30 -16.81 -15.48 6.90
CA HIS A 30 -16.79 -15.92 8.30
C HIS A 30 -17.44 -14.89 9.24
N LEU A 31 -17.17 -13.60 9.06
CA LEU A 31 -17.80 -12.55 9.86
C LEU A 31 -19.32 -12.48 9.63
N GLU A 32 -19.78 -12.65 8.39
CA GLU A 32 -21.20 -12.63 8.03
C GLU A 32 -21.96 -13.81 8.66
N SER A 33 -21.41 -15.03 8.62
CA SER A 33 -22.03 -16.20 9.28
C SER A 33 -22.13 -15.99 10.79
N ARG A 34 -21.06 -15.52 11.44
CA ARG A 34 -21.09 -15.20 12.88
C ARG A 34 -22.13 -14.15 13.26
N LYS A 35 -22.35 -13.15 12.40
CA LYS A 35 -23.38 -12.13 12.63
C LYS A 35 -24.78 -12.74 12.68
N THR A 36 -25.03 -13.79 11.88
CA THR A 36 -26.34 -14.47 11.80
C THR A 36 -26.54 -15.55 12.86
N GLU A 37 -25.46 -16.14 13.39
CA GLU A 37 -25.49 -17.29 14.32
C GLU A 37 -25.68 -16.91 15.81
N GLY A 38 -26.41 -15.82 16.09
CA GLY A 38 -26.80 -15.48 17.46
C GLY A 38 -25.78 -14.66 18.27
N ALA A 39 -24.91 -13.91 17.59
CA ALA A 39 -24.04 -12.92 18.25
C ALA A 39 -24.87 -11.91 19.08
N SER A 40 -24.37 -11.54 20.26
CA SER A 40 -24.98 -10.51 21.09
C SER A 40 -24.99 -9.14 20.36
N ALA A 41 -25.87 -8.23 20.76
CA ALA A 41 -25.96 -6.91 20.12
C ALA A 41 -24.61 -6.15 20.11
N ALA A 42 -23.81 -6.27 21.18
CA ALA A 42 -22.48 -5.67 21.25
C ALA A 42 -21.49 -6.32 20.27
N GLU A 43 -21.53 -7.65 20.13
CA GLU A 43 -20.70 -8.37 19.16
C GLU A 43 -21.09 -8.05 17.72
N VAL A 44 -22.38 -7.91 17.44
CA VAL A 44 -22.89 -7.52 16.11
C VAL A 44 -22.31 -6.16 15.68
N THR A 45 -22.23 -5.18 16.59
CA THR A 45 -21.61 -3.87 16.30
C THR A 45 -20.13 -4.01 15.96
N VAL A 46 -19.37 -4.82 16.72
CA VAL A 46 -17.95 -5.06 16.47
C VAL A 46 -17.74 -5.78 15.13
N ILE A 47 -18.50 -6.83 14.87
CA ILE A 47 -18.47 -7.59 13.61
C ILE A 47 -18.79 -6.68 12.43
N HIS A 48 -19.81 -5.81 12.54
CA HIS A 48 -20.17 -4.89 11.49
C HIS A 48 -19.04 -3.91 11.15
N ARG A 49 -18.37 -3.35 12.16
CA ARG A 49 -17.18 -2.51 11.96
C ARG A 49 -16.07 -3.27 11.23
N GLN A 50 -15.82 -4.52 11.63
CA GLN A 50 -14.80 -5.37 10.99
C GLN A 50 -15.13 -5.68 9.53
N ILE A 51 -16.41 -5.93 9.20
CA ILE A 51 -16.87 -6.12 7.82
C ILE A 51 -16.59 -4.87 6.98
N ILE A 52 -16.96 -3.68 7.46
CA ILE A 52 -16.75 -2.43 6.75
C ILE A 52 -15.25 -2.19 6.48
N TRP A 53 -14.42 -2.35 7.51
CA TRP A 53 -12.98 -2.14 7.36
C TRP A 53 -12.36 -3.14 6.37
N SER A 54 -12.77 -4.41 6.45
CA SER A 54 -12.33 -5.50 5.57
C SER A 54 -12.72 -5.23 4.10
N LYS A 55 -13.95 -4.80 3.83
CA LYS A 55 -14.40 -4.41 2.49
C LYS A 55 -13.53 -3.31 1.90
N GLY A 56 -13.19 -2.29 2.70
CA GLY A 56 -12.33 -1.22 2.21
C GLY A 56 -10.88 -1.65 1.90
N PHE A 57 -10.43 -2.86 2.24
CA PHE A 57 -9.13 -3.37 1.73
C PHE A 57 -9.24 -3.88 0.30
N ILE A 58 -10.42 -4.39 -0.10
CA ILE A 58 -10.69 -4.80 -1.48
C ILE A 58 -10.63 -3.56 -2.39
N ASP A 59 -11.31 -2.50 -2.00
CA ASP A 59 -11.33 -1.23 -2.76
C ASP A 59 -9.92 -0.64 -2.84
N ALA A 60 -9.19 -0.60 -1.72
CA ALA A 60 -7.84 -0.05 -1.71
C ALA A 60 -6.84 -0.85 -2.56
N LEU A 61 -6.97 -2.19 -2.60
CA LEU A 61 -6.16 -3.04 -3.48
C LEU A 61 -6.49 -2.80 -4.95
N ASP A 62 -7.76 -2.61 -5.30
CA ASP A 62 -8.16 -2.29 -6.66
C ASP A 62 -7.62 -0.92 -7.10
N GLU A 63 -7.72 0.09 -6.24
CA GLU A 63 -7.16 1.42 -6.50
C GLU A 63 -5.63 1.41 -6.63
N LEU A 64 -4.94 0.60 -5.80
CA LEU A 64 -3.49 0.44 -5.90
C LEU A 64 -3.11 -0.23 -7.23
N GLU A 65 -3.74 -1.36 -7.58
CA GLU A 65 -3.46 -2.05 -8.85
C GLU A 65 -3.70 -1.12 -10.05
N GLN A 66 -4.81 -0.38 -10.07
CA GLN A 66 -5.09 0.55 -11.15
C GLN A 66 -4.07 1.69 -11.23
N SER A 67 -3.57 2.17 -10.08
CA SER A 67 -2.51 3.19 -10.06
C SER A 67 -1.22 2.64 -10.67
N ILE A 68 -0.85 1.41 -10.35
CA ILE A 68 0.36 0.74 -10.88
C ILE A 68 0.22 0.47 -12.37
N PHE A 69 -0.94 -0.02 -12.81
CA PHE A 69 -1.23 -0.19 -14.23
C PHE A 69 -1.00 1.12 -14.99
N CYS A 70 -1.52 2.25 -14.50
CA CYS A 70 -1.26 3.53 -15.14
C CYS A 70 0.22 3.94 -15.10
N CYS A 71 0.95 3.67 -14.00
CA CYS A 71 2.40 3.89 -13.95
C CYS A 71 3.10 3.12 -15.08
N GLU A 72 2.78 1.84 -15.27
CA GLU A 72 3.41 1.01 -16.30
C GLU A 72 3.09 1.56 -17.70
N ARG A 73 1.83 1.93 -17.97
CA ARG A 73 1.42 2.43 -19.29
C ARG A 73 2.08 3.75 -19.65
N PHE A 74 2.12 4.71 -18.72
CA PHE A 74 2.74 6.02 -18.95
C PHE A 74 4.26 5.99 -18.80
N GLY A 75 4.81 5.02 -18.08
CA GLY A 75 6.26 4.81 -17.93
C GLY A 75 6.91 4.12 -19.13
N ASP A 76 6.16 3.26 -19.84
CA ASP A 76 6.67 2.51 -20.98
C ASP A 76 7.27 3.36 -22.10
N PRO A 77 6.76 4.53 -22.52
CA PRO A 77 7.38 5.30 -23.61
C PRO A 77 8.65 6.08 -23.19
N ILE A 78 8.97 6.14 -21.89
CA ILE A 78 10.01 7.05 -21.38
C ILE A 78 11.40 6.43 -21.54
N ARG A 79 12.29 7.13 -22.23
CA ARG A 79 13.65 6.63 -22.55
C ARG A 79 14.75 7.62 -22.21
N LYS A 80 14.46 8.92 -22.17
CA LYS A 80 15.46 9.97 -21.92
C LYS A 80 15.76 10.10 -20.42
N SER A 81 17.01 10.43 -20.09
CA SER A 81 17.43 10.68 -18.70
C SER A 81 17.34 12.15 -18.30
N PHE A 82 17.08 13.04 -19.26
CA PHE A 82 16.98 14.49 -19.05
C PHE A 82 15.69 15.02 -19.64
N LEU A 83 15.04 15.95 -18.94
CA LEU A 83 13.76 16.52 -19.36
C LEU A 83 13.91 17.31 -20.68
N GLU A 84 15.03 17.97 -20.88
CA GLU A 84 15.32 18.77 -22.08
C GLU A 84 15.50 17.92 -23.34
N ASP A 85 15.84 16.63 -23.17
CA ASP A 85 16.02 15.70 -24.29
C ASP A 85 14.70 15.02 -24.70
N MET A 86 13.62 15.23 -23.94
CA MET A 86 12.30 14.64 -24.18
C MET A 86 11.52 15.40 -25.26
N THR A 87 10.71 14.67 -26.02
CA THR A 87 9.67 15.30 -26.85
C THR A 87 8.54 15.83 -25.96
N THR A 88 7.69 16.73 -26.49
CA THR A 88 6.48 17.19 -25.78
C THR A 88 5.61 16.00 -25.33
N HIS A 89 5.42 15.02 -26.20
CA HIS A 89 4.67 13.81 -25.88
C HIS A 89 5.33 13.00 -24.75
N GLU A 90 6.63 12.74 -24.83
CA GLU A 90 7.37 12.01 -23.77
C GLU A 90 7.32 12.75 -22.42
N THR A 91 7.33 14.08 -22.45
CA THR A 91 7.20 14.93 -21.25
C THR A 91 5.83 14.79 -20.61
N GLU A 92 4.75 14.81 -21.40
CA GLU A 92 3.38 14.59 -20.90
C GLU A 92 3.22 13.20 -20.29
N GLU A 93 3.76 12.17 -20.94
CA GLU A 93 3.75 10.79 -20.43
C GLU A 93 4.54 10.68 -19.12
N TYR A 94 5.71 11.33 -19.02
CA TYR A 94 6.48 11.40 -17.77
C TYR A 94 5.71 12.08 -16.64
N GLN A 95 5.01 13.19 -16.90
CA GLN A 95 4.21 13.86 -15.88
C GLN A 95 3.06 12.97 -15.38
N ARG A 96 2.39 12.24 -16.28
CA ARG A 96 1.35 11.26 -15.93
C ARG A 96 1.93 10.10 -15.14
N PHE A 97 3.08 9.56 -15.56
CA PHE A 97 3.83 8.55 -14.81
C PHE A 97 4.09 9.02 -13.37
N VAL A 98 4.70 10.20 -13.18
CA VAL A 98 5.00 10.74 -11.84
C VAL A 98 3.72 10.88 -11.00
N TYR A 99 2.62 11.35 -11.59
CA TYR A 99 1.34 11.47 -10.89
C TYR A 99 0.85 10.11 -10.35
N PHE A 100 0.80 9.09 -11.20
CA PHE A 100 0.33 7.76 -10.78
C PHE A 100 1.35 7.08 -9.84
N PHE A 101 2.64 7.30 -10.06
CA PHE A 101 3.73 6.77 -9.24
C PHE A 101 3.60 7.25 -7.79
N LYS A 102 3.40 8.56 -7.61
CA LYS A 102 3.12 9.17 -6.30
C LYS A 102 1.91 8.57 -5.62
N ASN A 103 0.81 8.45 -6.34
CA ASN A 103 -0.41 7.86 -5.82
C ASN A 103 -0.21 6.39 -5.40
N ALA A 104 0.49 5.59 -6.21
CA ALA A 104 0.72 4.19 -5.96
C ALA A 104 1.58 3.97 -4.69
N PHE A 105 2.72 4.65 -4.53
CA PHE A 105 3.54 4.44 -3.33
C PHE A 105 2.88 4.97 -2.05
N ILE A 106 2.10 6.06 -2.12
CA ILE A 106 1.32 6.54 -0.96
C ILE A 106 0.29 5.49 -0.55
N ARG A 107 -0.40 4.90 -1.53
CA ARG A 107 -1.41 3.85 -1.31
C ARG A 107 -0.81 2.59 -0.70
N ILE A 108 0.38 2.17 -1.12
CA ILE A 108 1.11 1.04 -0.51
C ILE A 108 1.21 1.23 1.01
N PHE A 109 1.72 2.39 1.47
CA PHE A 109 1.86 2.63 2.90
C PHE A 109 0.52 2.85 3.61
N SER A 110 -0.45 3.50 2.96
CA SER A 110 -1.79 3.68 3.51
C SER A 110 -2.49 2.35 3.79
N ILE A 111 -2.39 1.39 2.85
CA ILE A 111 -2.94 0.03 3.02
C ILE A 111 -2.27 -0.70 4.18
N LEU A 112 -0.93 -0.65 4.24
CA LEU A 112 -0.19 -1.26 5.35
C LEU A 112 -0.61 -0.63 6.68
N ASP A 113 -0.61 0.71 6.78
CA ASP A 113 -0.96 1.41 8.02
C ASP A 113 -2.41 1.12 8.45
N LYS A 114 -3.33 1.01 7.48
CA LYS A 114 -4.71 0.54 7.73
C LYS A 114 -4.73 -0.87 8.30
N LEU A 115 -3.92 -1.79 7.78
CA LEU A 115 -3.76 -3.14 8.35
C LEU A 115 -3.17 -3.09 9.76
N GLY A 116 -2.18 -2.22 10.00
CA GLY A 116 -1.60 -1.98 11.32
C GLY A 116 -2.68 -1.60 12.34
N THR A 117 -3.51 -0.59 12.02
CA THR A 117 -4.63 -0.18 12.86
C THR A 117 -5.64 -1.31 13.05
N PHE A 118 -5.99 -2.03 11.97
CA PHE A 118 -6.91 -3.16 12.05
C PHE A 118 -6.41 -4.26 12.99
N MET A 119 -5.12 -4.62 12.92
CA MET A 119 -4.50 -5.60 13.82
C MET A 119 -4.39 -5.08 15.25
N ASN A 120 -4.04 -3.80 15.43
CA ASN A 120 -4.01 -3.17 16.75
C ASN A 120 -5.34 -3.32 17.48
N ASP A 121 -6.43 -3.03 16.77
CA ASP A 121 -7.79 -3.14 17.29
C ASP A 121 -8.22 -4.61 17.47
N LEU A 122 -7.94 -5.45 16.47
CA LEU A 122 -8.34 -6.86 16.47
C LEU A 122 -7.69 -7.65 17.60
N PHE A 123 -6.42 -7.37 17.88
CA PHE A 123 -5.62 -8.06 18.90
C PHE A 123 -5.45 -7.25 20.19
N GLN A 124 -6.11 -6.09 20.29
CA GLN A 124 -6.06 -5.19 21.45
C GLN A 124 -4.61 -4.88 21.91
N LEU A 125 -3.71 -4.64 20.95
CA LEU A 125 -2.27 -4.47 21.22
C LEU A 125 -1.95 -3.16 21.95
N LYS A 126 -2.85 -2.17 21.86
CA LYS A 126 -2.74 -0.84 22.47
C LYS A 126 -1.46 -0.11 22.06
N THR A 127 -1.09 -0.18 20.77
CA THR A 127 0.13 0.41 20.22
C THR A 127 0.22 1.91 20.47
N GLU A 128 -0.93 2.60 20.54
CA GLU A 128 -1.04 4.01 20.88
C GLU A 128 -0.43 4.38 22.25
N THR A 129 -0.41 3.44 23.20
CA THR A 129 0.23 3.64 24.52
C THR A 129 1.74 3.69 24.44
N TYR A 130 2.32 3.06 23.41
CA TYR A 130 3.75 3.10 23.12
C TYR A 130 4.09 4.28 22.19
N LYS A 131 3.26 4.54 21.18
CA LYS A 131 3.43 5.65 20.23
C LYS A 131 2.08 6.14 19.73
N SER A 132 1.72 7.38 20.02
CA SER A 132 0.40 7.96 19.67
C SER A 132 0.08 7.91 18.18
N ARG A 133 1.08 8.14 17.32
CA ARG A 133 0.99 7.97 15.86
C ARG A 133 1.92 6.85 15.42
N TYR A 134 1.34 5.73 14.99
CA TYR A 134 2.09 4.54 14.64
C TYR A 134 1.80 4.09 13.20
N SER A 135 2.75 3.36 12.64
CA SER A 135 2.63 2.70 11.34
C SER A 135 2.42 1.20 11.51
N TYR A 136 2.08 0.51 10.43
CA TYR A 136 2.13 -0.96 10.34
C TYR A 136 3.39 -1.55 10.95
N PHE A 137 4.55 -0.99 10.57
CA PHE A 137 5.85 -1.48 11.01
C PHE A 137 6.10 -1.23 12.50
N THR A 138 5.40 -0.27 13.10
CA THR A 138 5.41 -0.06 14.55
C THR A 138 4.61 -1.14 15.26
N VAL A 139 3.42 -1.48 14.73
CA VAL A 139 2.58 -2.58 15.24
C VAL A 139 3.31 -3.91 15.12
N LEU A 140 3.92 -4.19 13.97
CA LEU A 140 4.67 -5.43 13.74
C LEU A 140 5.88 -5.55 14.68
N ARG A 141 6.60 -4.45 14.94
CA ARG A 141 7.68 -4.45 15.94
C ARG A 141 7.14 -4.75 17.34
N LEU A 142 6.03 -4.13 17.73
CA LEU A 142 5.43 -4.38 19.04
C LEU A 142 4.99 -5.84 19.21
N MET A 143 4.42 -6.44 18.17
CA MET A 143 4.06 -7.87 18.16
C MET A 143 5.29 -8.74 18.35
N HIS A 144 6.40 -8.41 17.68
CA HIS A 144 7.68 -9.10 17.81
C HIS A 144 8.21 -9.02 19.25
N ASP A 145 8.32 -7.81 19.79
CA ASP A 145 8.90 -7.55 21.11
C ASP A 145 8.09 -8.18 22.26
N ARG A 146 6.76 -8.33 22.06
CA ARG A 146 5.85 -8.93 23.05
C ARG A 146 5.51 -10.40 22.76
N HIS A 147 6.08 -10.98 21.71
CA HIS A 147 5.75 -12.34 21.24
C HIS A 147 4.25 -12.60 21.02
N HIS A 148 3.50 -11.56 20.62
CA HIS A 148 2.07 -11.70 20.33
C HIS A 148 1.86 -12.36 18.97
N HIS A 149 0.99 -13.37 18.92
CA HIS A 149 0.66 -14.10 17.69
C HIS A 149 1.91 -14.54 16.91
N GLY A 150 2.88 -15.17 17.58
CA GLY A 150 4.22 -15.46 17.04
C GLY A 150 4.23 -16.08 15.63
N ALA A 151 3.30 -17.00 15.32
CA ALA A 151 3.20 -17.59 13.99
C ALA A 151 2.80 -16.59 12.89
N LEU A 152 1.92 -15.63 13.18
CA LEU A 152 1.57 -14.55 12.26
C LEU A 152 2.72 -13.54 12.18
N GLU A 153 3.23 -13.13 13.34
CA GLU A 153 4.31 -12.14 13.43
C GLU A 153 5.53 -12.59 12.62
N THR A 154 5.98 -13.84 12.77
CA THR A 154 7.16 -14.36 12.08
C THR A 154 7.01 -14.31 10.55
N GLN A 155 5.83 -14.67 10.04
CA GLN A 155 5.54 -14.59 8.60
C GLN A 155 5.53 -13.15 8.09
N LEU A 156 4.86 -12.24 8.82
CA LEU A 156 4.81 -10.83 8.46
C LEU A 156 6.18 -10.14 8.58
N TYR A 157 7.00 -10.54 9.54
CA TYR A 157 8.36 -10.04 9.72
C TYR A 157 9.29 -10.56 8.62
N GLY A 158 9.15 -11.82 8.21
CA GLY A 158 9.83 -12.39 7.04
C GLY A 158 9.57 -11.55 5.79
N LEU A 159 8.29 -11.33 5.46
CA LEU A 159 7.90 -10.46 4.32
C LEU A 159 8.48 -9.04 4.45
N LYS A 160 8.50 -8.45 5.65
CA LYS A 160 9.14 -7.14 5.85
C LYS A 160 10.63 -7.17 5.50
N MET A 161 11.35 -8.24 5.83
CA MET A 161 12.78 -8.35 5.54
C MET A 161 13.03 -8.57 4.05
N ASP A 162 12.27 -9.45 3.40
CA ASP A 162 12.43 -9.81 1.98
C ASP A 162 12.26 -8.59 1.06
N TYR A 163 11.32 -7.71 1.40
CA TYR A 163 11.00 -6.51 0.60
C TYR A 163 11.66 -5.23 1.12
N LYS A 164 12.49 -5.30 2.17
CA LYS A 164 13.06 -4.14 2.85
C LYS A 164 13.73 -3.12 1.91
N PRO A 165 14.59 -3.52 0.95
CA PRO A 165 15.30 -2.54 0.13
C PRO A 165 14.37 -1.66 -0.72
N ALA A 166 13.38 -2.27 -1.38
CA ALA A 166 12.41 -1.52 -2.19
C ALA A 166 11.52 -0.63 -1.32
N MET A 167 11.04 -1.18 -0.20
CA MET A 167 10.15 -0.46 0.70
C MET A 167 10.82 0.73 1.39
N ASP A 168 12.11 0.65 1.69
CA ASP A 168 12.84 1.79 2.24
C ASP A 168 13.01 2.92 1.22
N ARG A 169 13.25 2.60 -0.05
CA ARG A 169 13.29 3.60 -1.13
C ARG A 169 11.93 4.27 -1.32
N LEU A 170 10.86 3.50 -1.44
CA LEU A 170 9.49 4.02 -1.52
C LEU A 170 9.11 4.86 -0.29
N ARG A 171 9.54 4.46 0.91
CA ARG A 171 9.28 5.22 2.14
C ARG A 171 9.99 6.56 2.11
N ASN A 172 11.24 6.60 1.64
CA ASN A 172 12.00 7.83 1.54
C ASN A 172 11.34 8.79 0.53
N LEU A 173 10.91 8.28 -0.63
CA LEU A 173 10.14 9.06 -1.61
C LEU A 173 8.86 9.64 -1.00
N ARG A 174 8.07 8.81 -0.30
CA ARG A 174 6.86 9.26 0.40
C ARG A 174 7.15 10.35 1.42
N ASN A 175 8.19 10.17 2.23
CA ASN A 175 8.55 11.17 3.23
C ASN A 175 8.95 12.48 2.56
N MET A 176 9.74 12.45 1.49
CA MET A 176 10.08 13.65 0.72
C MET A 176 8.84 14.34 0.16
N GLU A 177 7.90 13.60 -0.43
CA GLU A 177 6.64 14.17 -0.95
C GLU A 177 5.82 14.83 0.16
N ILE A 178 5.68 14.16 1.31
CA ILE A 178 5.00 14.73 2.49
C ILE A 178 5.71 15.99 2.97
N HIS A 179 7.05 16.00 2.94
CA HIS A 179 7.82 17.20 3.28
C HIS A 179 7.61 18.33 2.26
N TYR A 180 7.57 18.05 0.96
CA TYR A 180 7.25 19.05 -0.07
C TYR A 180 5.84 19.64 0.06
N ILE A 181 4.87 18.84 0.52
CA ILE A 181 3.50 19.31 0.80
C ILE A 181 3.44 20.15 2.09
N ASN A 182 4.26 19.81 3.10
CA ASN A 182 4.21 20.43 4.43
C ASN A 182 5.19 21.61 4.63
N ALA A 183 6.27 21.69 3.84
CA ALA A 183 7.20 22.80 3.85
C ALA A 183 6.59 23.96 3.07
N GLU A 184 6.58 25.14 3.68
CA GLU A 184 6.15 26.41 3.10
C GLU A 184 6.73 26.58 1.70
N MET A 185 5.83 26.55 0.72
CA MET A 185 6.03 26.11 -0.66
C MET A 185 6.81 27.10 -1.57
N LEU A 186 7.64 27.99 -1.02
CA LEU A 186 8.34 29.03 -1.78
C LEU A 186 9.86 29.07 -1.55
N ASP A 187 10.34 28.92 -0.31
CA ASP A 187 11.76 29.17 0.00
C ASP A 187 12.71 28.09 -0.57
N ASP A 188 12.29 26.81 -0.57
CA ASP A 188 13.13 25.71 -1.07
C ASP A 188 13.10 25.58 -2.60
N LEU A 189 12.02 26.01 -3.26
CA LEU A 189 11.93 26.06 -4.71
C LEU A 189 12.84 27.14 -5.30
N MET A 190 12.98 28.28 -4.61
CA MET A 190 13.92 29.35 -4.99
C MET A 190 15.40 28.97 -4.79
N GLN A 191 15.71 28.02 -3.91
CA GLN A 191 17.08 27.50 -3.74
C GLN A 191 17.44 26.31 -4.65
N LYS A 192 16.45 25.71 -5.31
CA LYS A 192 16.61 24.57 -6.23
C LYS A 192 16.29 24.89 -7.69
N GLU A 193 16.17 26.17 -8.05
CA GLU A 193 16.35 26.51 -9.46
C GLU A 193 17.76 26.10 -9.87
N PRO A 194 17.94 25.31 -10.95
CA PRO A 194 19.26 24.99 -11.43
C PRO A 194 20.00 26.31 -11.67
N LEU A 195 21.21 26.43 -11.12
CA LEU A 195 22.19 27.41 -11.58
C LEU A 195 22.12 27.45 -13.11
N PHE A 196 21.86 28.64 -13.68
CA PHE A 196 21.70 28.87 -15.12
C PHE A 196 22.58 27.93 -15.95
N GLY A 197 21.97 26.96 -16.64
CA GLY A 197 22.64 26.00 -17.52
C GLY A 197 22.68 24.53 -17.07
N GLY A 198 22.15 24.17 -15.89
CA GLY A 198 22.03 22.77 -15.46
C GLY A 198 20.86 22.03 -16.10
N ARG A 199 21.11 20.86 -16.70
CA ARG A 199 20.06 19.95 -17.21
C ARG A 199 19.31 19.28 -16.04
N ILE A 200 17.99 19.14 -16.16
CA ILE A 200 17.14 18.47 -15.17
C ILE A 200 17.17 16.96 -15.42
N HIS A 201 17.91 16.24 -14.58
CA HIS A 201 17.93 14.77 -14.60
C HIS A 201 16.61 14.22 -14.06
N ILE A 202 15.98 13.32 -14.81
CA ILE A 202 14.74 12.65 -14.38
C ILE A 202 15.04 11.38 -13.58
N GLU A 203 14.10 10.95 -12.75
CA GLU A 203 14.24 9.71 -11.98
C GLU A 203 14.31 8.46 -12.88
N ASN A 204 14.92 7.38 -12.37
CA ASN A 204 14.97 6.13 -13.11
C ASN A 204 13.60 5.45 -13.06
N VAL A 205 12.81 5.67 -14.12
CA VAL A 205 11.44 5.14 -14.29
C VAL A 205 11.38 3.62 -14.10
N GLN A 206 12.32 2.87 -14.70
CA GLN A 206 12.30 1.42 -14.60
C GLN A 206 12.58 0.94 -13.17
N ALA A 207 13.58 1.53 -12.50
CA ALA A 207 13.87 1.19 -11.10
C ALA A 207 12.69 1.53 -10.17
N ASN A 208 12.01 2.65 -10.45
CA ASN A 208 10.81 3.08 -9.74
C ASN A 208 9.65 2.09 -9.93
N LEU A 209 9.41 1.63 -11.16
CA LEU A 209 8.41 0.60 -11.47
C LEU A 209 8.72 -0.71 -10.76
N ASP A 210 9.98 -1.17 -10.79
CA ASP A 210 10.42 -2.39 -10.11
C ASP A 210 10.17 -2.32 -8.60
N ASP A 211 10.42 -1.16 -7.98
CA ASP A 211 10.20 -0.93 -6.56
C ASP A 211 8.73 -0.91 -6.19
N ILE A 212 7.90 -0.21 -6.96
CA ILE A 212 6.46 -0.20 -6.76
C ILE A 212 5.89 -1.61 -6.89
N GLN A 213 6.36 -2.39 -7.86
CA GLN A 213 5.83 -3.71 -8.06
C GLN A 213 6.20 -4.66 -6.91
N LYS A 214 7.42 -4.53 -6.38
CA LYS A 214 7.81 -5.19 -5.12
C LYS A 214 6.95 -4.75 -3.95
N GLY A 215 6.62 -3.46 -3.85
CA GLY A 215 5.75 -2.94 -2.80
C GLY A 215 4.31 -3.45 -2.92
N PHE A 216 3.78 -3.57 -4.13
CA PHE A 216 2.47 -4.17 -4.40
C PHE A 216 2.42 -5.65 -4.01
N GLU A 217 3.44 -6.41 -4.43
CA GLU A 217 3.56 -7.81 -4.08
C GLU A 217 3.62 -8.00 -2.56
N MET A 218 4.44 -7.19 -1.87
CA MET A 218 4.53 -7.20 -0.42
C MET A 218 3.16 -6.94 0.24
N VAL A 219 2.42 -5.92 -0.23
CA VAL A 219 1.09 -5.59 0.29
C VAL A 219 0.13 -6.76 0.12
N CYS A 220 0.06 -7.35 -1.08
CA CYS A 220 -0.80 -8.48 -1.37
C CYS A 220 -0.46 -9.69 -0.48
N ARG A 221 0.82 -10.07 -0.40
CA ARG A 221 1.27 -11.18 0.46
C ARG A 221 0.98 -10.93 1.93
N THR A 222 1.23 -9.71 2.40
CA THR A 222 0.96 -9.29 3.78
C THR A 222 -0.52 -9.43 4.13
N LEU A 223 -1.42 -8.94 3.26
CA LEU A 223 -2.85 -9.06 3.45
C LEU A 223 -3.31 -10.52 3.37
N SER A 224 -2.79 -11.30 2.42
CA SER A 224 -3.10 -12.72 2.28
C SER A 224 -2.78 -13.49 3.56
N VAL A 225 -1.55 -13.33 4.10
CA VAL A 225 -1.12 -13.95 5.36
C VAL A 225 -1.98 -13.51 6.54
N ALA A 226 -2.21 -12.21 6.68
CA ALA A 226 -2.96 -11.64 7.80
C ALA A 226 -4.42 -12.12 7.81
N PHE A 227 -5.15 -11.96 6.70
CA PHE A 227 -6.57 -12.33 6.63
C PHE A 227 -6.80 -13.84 6.67
N SER A 228 -5.88 -14.64 6.14
CA SER A 228 -5.91 -16.10 6.30
C SER A 228 -5.77 -16.48 7.79
N TYR A 229 -4.83 -15.84 8.49
CA TYR A 229 -4.65 -16.07 9.92
C TYR A 229 -5.87 -15.63 10.75
N PHE A 230 -6.49 -14.49 10.43
CA PHE A 230 -7.69 -14.01 11.13
C PHE A 230 -8.85 -14.98 11.00
N SER A 231 -9.03 -15.58 9.82
CA SER A 231 -10.08 -16.55 9.53
C SER A 231 -9.89 -17.83 10.35
N VAL A 232 -8.65 -18.35 10.43
CA VAL A 232 -8.35 -19.58 11.18
C VAL A 232 -8.38 -19.36 12.69
N SER A 233 -7.80 -18.26 13.18
CA SER A 233 -7.67 -18.00 14.62
C SER A 233 -9.02 -17.76 15.29
N ARG A 234 -10.01 -17.27 14.55
CA ARG A 234 -11.39 -17.11 15.04
C ARG A 234 -12.26 -18.35 14.89
N ALA A 235 -11.87 -19.34 14.09
CA ALA A 235 -12.53 -20.64 14.04
C ALA A 235 -12.18 -21.54 15.24
N LYS A 236 -11.15 -21.19 16.01
CA LYS A 236 -10.68 -21.93 17.20
C LYS A 236 -11.13 -21.32 18.54
N GLY A 237 -11.89 -20.23 18.51
CA GLY A 237 -12.34 -19.48 19.69
C GLY A 237 -13.84 -19.48 19.84
#